data_AF-A0A2T4XC44-F1
#
_entry.id   AF-A0A2T4XC44-F1
#
_cell.length_a   1.000
_cell.length_b   1.000
_cell.length_c   1.000
_cell.angle_alpha   90.00
_cell.angle_beta   90.00
_cell.angle_gamma   90.00
#
_symmetry.space_group_name_H-M   'P 1'
#
loop_
_entity.id
_entity.type
_entity.pdbx_description
1 polymer ?
#
loop_
_entity_poly.entity_id
_entity_poly.type
_entity_poly.pdbx_seq_one_letter_code
_entity_poly.pdbx_strand_id
1 'polypeptide(L)'
;MFQFLRLQTLVSIFVLGAPLATMGQTIVGTQPTNKRPVLEQFGGIYCVYCPHGHEIIQELEEALGDRIVLLNYQVGPYANPLGNDPDLGSDYGEMLQTQSQLSGYPAATINRHNFPGLEQNLPGSTAVGRADWTEAVSEILQQPAPVNIAAQASLNITTHQLDIYLEYYYTAPAANPANRLHVGITQNNVLAPQHGGNVGNYYLHQHLLREFITGPEGHIISNTGTGAYGSLTYSVTLPNDYRGVWLDPVNVELVVFITENGQEVLNGISACPTLNSAVGNDVNLLAIIADSDICDDVFGAEILFRNDGNQPLTSCQIRYGIAGGESNELAWTGELLPLAEAQLNLPLVATLPGMASNDYFIEITNPNTATDPTDYNNARTHHFTLAPQVNTTELELAIRTDQYGYELYWEIIDAAGTIHASGGNLVVAATNGGAQLAAPGDPGAYPSQSYILVPISLPGAGCYQLRVYDDYADGLCCLYGNGFYRLRLPGEQPFLEGGSFGALATHYFAVDGAVTATVVPNTYQDLVIFPNPVRAGAPLQFSWPTPPPPAFSWRLHAASGQLVATGNQEKLPATQGLPAGYYLLTLLVDNHRLNFSLVVQP
;
A
#
# COMPACT_ATOMS: atom_id res chain seq x y z
N MET A 1 7.38 8.32 3.02
CA MET A 1 6.61 9.59 3.06
C MET A 1 7.55 10.71 2.62
N PHE A 2 7.69 10.91 1.31
CA PHE A 2 8.50 11.99 0.74
C PHE A 2 7.60 12.77 -0.21
N GLN A 3 7.09 13.92 0.26
CA GLN A 3 6.44 14.90 -0.59
C GLN A 3 7.53 15.68 -1.33
N PHE A 4 7.48 15.69 -2.66
CA PHE A 4 8.28 16.59 -3.47
C PHE A 4 7.36 17.63 -4.13
N LEU A 5 7.29 18.80 -3.50
CA LEU A 5 6.82 20.02 -4.16
C LEU A 5 7.94 20.50 -5.10
N ARG A 6 7.74 20.45 -6.42
CA ARG A 6 8.54 21.25 -7.35
C ARG A 6 8.19 22.72 -7.10
N LEU A 7 9.03 23.44 -6.36
CA LEU A 7 8.89 24.89 -6.15
C LEU A 7 9.22 25.62 -7.46
N GLN A 8 8.23 25.80 -8.33
CA GLN A 8 8.38 26.59 -9.55
C GLN A 8 8.42 28.09 -9.19
N THR A 9 9.59 28.70 -9.34
CA THR A 9 9.76 30.14 -9.14
C THR A 9 9.22 30.87 -10.38
N LEU A 10 7.99 31.39 -10.32
CA LEU A 10 7.41 32.24 -11.35
C LEU A 10 8.11 33.61 -11.36
N VAL A 11 8.99 33.84 -12.33
CA VAL A 11 9.55 35.16 -12.62
C VAL A 11 8.76 35.77 -13.78
N SER A 12 7.75 36.59 -13.46
CA SER A 12 7.03 37.39 -14.45
C SER A 12 7.84 38.62 -14.84
N ILE A 13 8.49 38.60 -16.00
CA ILE A 13 9.10 39.79 -16.60
C ILE A 13 8.08 40.42 -17.57
N PHE A 14 7.61 41.62 -17.21
CA PHE A 14 6.79 42.47 -18.08
C PHE A 14 7.72 43.20 -19.08
N VAL A 15 7.68 42.83 -20.36
CA VAL A 15 8.38 43.55 -21.44
C VAL A 15 7.36 44.38 -22.24
N LEU A 16 7.45 45.71 -22.15
CA LEU A 16 6.70 46.64 -22.98
C LEU A 16 7.23 46.64 -24.43
N GLY A 17 6.29 46.68 -25.37
CA GLY A 17 6.47 46.40 -26.79
C GLY A 17 7.36 47.34 -27.62
N ALA A 18 7.97 46.74 -28.63
CA ALA A 18 8.46 47.37 -29.86
C ALA A 18 8.00 46.48 -31.05
N PRO A 19 7.62 47.05 -32.20
CA PRO A 19 7.08 46.27 -33.32
C PRO A 19 8.23 45.59 -34.06
N LEU A 20 8.41 44.31 -33.84
CA LEU A 20 9.34 43.46 -34.57
C LEU A 20 8.57 42.71 -35.66
N ALA A 21 9.12 42.74 -36.88
CA ALA A 21 8.67 41.93 -38.00
C ALA A 21 8.59 40.46 -37.57
N THR A 22 7.39 39.87 -37.62
CA THR A 22 7.13 38.49 -37.24
C THR A 22 7.64 37.54 -38.33
N MET A 23 8.94 37.26 -38.33
CA MET A 23 9.42 35.94 -38.72
C MET A 23 9.01 35.03 -37.55
N GLY A 24 8.08 34.10 -37.75
CA GLY A 24 7.75 33.12 -36.71
C GLY A 24 9.04 32.38 -36.34
N GLN A 25 9.53 32.59 -35.11
CA GLN A 25 10.74 31.95 -34.63
C GLN A 25 10.40 30.49 -34.31
N THR A 26 11.10 29.55 -34.97
CA THR A 26 11.03 28.11 -34.67
C THR A 26 11.40 27.87 -33.21
N ILE A 27 10.66 26.97 -32.55
CA ILE A 27 10.92 26.54 -31.17
C ILE A 27 11.96 25.41 -31.10
N VAL A 28 12.18 24.67 -32.20
CA VAL A 28 13.21 23.62 -32.27
C VAL A 28 14.59 24.19 -32.58
N GLY A 29 15.60 23.73 -31.84
CA GLY A 29 16.99 24.05 -32.12
C GLY A 29 17.46 23.46 -33.44
N THR A 30 18.28 24.20 -34.20
CA THR A 30 18.81 23.74 -35.50
C THR A 30 20.29 23.35 -35.45
N GLN A 31 20.94 23.48 -34.28
CA GLN A 31 22.32 23.06 -34.07
C GLN A 31 22.37 21.59 -33.65
N PRO A 32 23.37 20.80 -34.08
CA PRO A 32 23.55 19.43 -33.63
C PRO A 32 23.59 19.32 -32.10
N THR A 33 22.89 18.33 -31.56
CA THR A 33 22.91 17.97 -30.14
C THR A 33 23.20 16.48 -29.98
N ASN A 34 23.45 16.04 -28.74
CA ASN A 34 23.51 14.61 -28.43
C ASN A 34 22.11 14.06 -28.13
N LYS A 35 21.97 12.75 -28.23
CA LYS A 35 20.75 12.04 -27.85
C LYS A 35 20.43 12.29 -26.38
N ARG A 36 19.13 12.43 -26.09
CA ARG A 36 18.60 12.20 -24.74
C ARG A 36 18.25 10.73 -24.59
N PRO A 37 18.68 10.05 -23.51
CA PRO A 37 18.22 8.72 -23.16
C PRO A 37 16.71 8.74 -22.95
N VAL A 38 16.00 7.85 -23.64
CA VAL A 38 14.60 7.50 -23.41
C VAL A 38 14.60 6.15 -22.72
N LEU A 39 14.38 6.15 -21.41
CA LEU A 39 14.33 4.94 -20.60
C LEU A 39 12.88 4.50 -20.46
N GLU A 40 12.58 3.37 -21.08
CA GLU A 40 11.28 2.70 -21.06
C GLU A 40 11.36 1.51 -20.10
N GLN A 41 10.86 1.68 -18.88
CA GLN A 41 10.87 0.67 -17.84
C GLN A 41 9.64 -0.27 -17.95
N PHE A 42 9.85 -1.55 -17.71
CA PHE A 42 8.82 -2.58 -17.60
C PHE A 42 8.76 -3.10 -16.17
N GLY A 43 7.57 -3.11 -15.58
CA GLY A 43 7.31 -3.53 -14.22
C GLY A 43 5.88 -4.00 -13.97
N GLY A 44 5.54 -4.17 -12.70
CA GLY A 44 4.23 -4.65 -12.25
C GLY A 44 4.00 -4.31 -10.77
N ILE A 45 2.75 -4.09 -10.37
CA ILE A 45 2.39 -3.83 -8.96
C ILE A 45 2.81 -4.98 -8.02
N TYR A 46 2.94 -6.21 -8.53
CA TYR A 46 3.40 -7.38 -7.76
C TYR A 46 4.89 -7.69 -7.92
N CYS A 47 5.63 -6.86 -8.66
CA CYS A 47 7.07 -7.05 -8.89
C CYS A 47 7.88 -6.54 -7.69
N VAL A 48 8.40 -7.46 -6.87
CA VAL A 48 9.09 -7.16 -5.61
C VAL A 48 10.35 -6.30 -5.79
N TYR A 49 11.08 -6.47 -6.90
CA TYR A 49 12.29 -5.71 -7.19
C TYR A 49 12.06 -4.42 -7.99
N CYS A 50 10.83 -4.16 -8.44
CA CYS A 50 10.50 -2.96 -9.19
C CYS A 50 10.73 -1.66 -8.39
N PRO A 51 10.48 -1.60 -7.07
CA PRO A 51 10.88 -0.46 -6.24
C PRO A 51 12.38 -0.10 -6.33
N HIS A 52 13.29 -1.09 -6.34
CA HIS A 52 14.72 -0.82 -6.54
C HIS A 52 15.01 -0.30 -7.97
N GLY A 53 14.25 -0.75 -8.96
CA GLY A 53 14.31 -0.16 -10.30
C GLY A 53 13.90 1.32 -10.29
N HIS A 54 12.81 1.64 -9.58
CA HIS A 54 12.32 3.01 -9.44
C HIS A 54 13.34 3.89 -8.70
N GLU A 55 14.05 3.38 -7.69
CA GLU A 55 15.15 4.09 -7.01
C GLU A 55 16.27 4.47 -7.99
N ILE A 56 16.73 3.54 -8.84
CA ILE A 56 17.75 3.83 -9.86
C ILE A 56 17.26 4.89 -10.86
N ILE A 57 15.99 4.80 -11.29
CA ILE A 57 15.40 5.78 -12.21
C ILE A 57 15.33 7.16 -11.56
N GLN A 58 14.97 7.23 -10.27
CA GLN A 58 14.95 8.47 -9.51
C GLN A 58 16.36 9.09 -9.43
N GLU A 59 17.39 8.30 -9.11
CA GLU A 59 18.78 8.77 -9.10
C GLU A 59 19.22 9.33 -10.46
N LEU A 60 18.82 8.67 -11.55
CA LEU A 60 19.08 9.14 -12.91
C LEU A 60 18.32 10.43 -13.23
N GLU A 61 17.05 10.55 -12.83
CA GLU A 61 16.24 11.75 -13.01
C GLU A 61 16.86 12.95 -12.26
N GLU A 62 17.25 12.76 -11.00
CA GLU A 62 17.90 13.78 -10.18
C GLU A 62 19.25 14.23 -10.77
N ALA A 63 20.02 13.29 -11.33
CA ALA A 63 21.33 13.60 -11.92
C ALA A 63 21.24 14.26 -13.30
N LEU A 64 20.23 13.93 -14.10
CA LEU A 64 20.15 14.32 -15.51
C LEU A 64 19.14 15.43 -15.78
N GLY A 65 18.08 15.55 -14.98
CA GLY A 65 16.96 16.45 -15.20
C GLY A 65 16.38 16.28 -16.61
N ASP A 66 16.13 17.40 -17.30
CA ASP A 66 15.57 17.43 -18.67
C ASP A 66 16.40 16.67 -19.75
N ARG A 67 17.59 16.14 -19.40
CA ARG A 67 18.43 15.36 -20.31
C ARG A 67 18.05 13.88 -20.40
N ILE A 68 17.15 13.38 -19.55
CA ILE A 68 16.59 12.03 -19.63
C ILE A 68 15.07 12.12 -19.84
N VAL A 69 14.52 11.11 -20.50
CA VAL A 69 13.08 10.94 -20.74
C VAL A 69 12.69 9.59 -20.17
N LEU A 70 11.63 9.55 -19.37
CA LEU A 70 11.25 8.39 -18.57
C LEU A 70 9.84 7.94 -18.92
N LEU A 71 9.65 6.64 -19.07
CA LEU A 71 8.35 5.99 -19.20
C LEU A 71 8.32 4.73 -18.34
N ASN A 72 7.20 4.50 -17.67
CA ASN A 72 6.94 3.31 -16.88
C ASN A 72 5.76 2.53 -17.48
N TYR A 73 6.00 1.27 -17.80
CA TYR A 73 5.04 0.33 -18.35
C TYR A 73 4.74 -0.75 -17.32
N GLN A 74 3.48 -0.79 -16.88
CA GLN A 74 2.95 -1.87 -16.05
C GLN A 74 2.46 -2.98 -16.99
N VAL A 75 3.21 -4.08 -17.06
CA VAL A 75 2.95 -5.16 -18.02
C VAL A 75 3.41 -6.53 -17.49
N GLY A 76 2.80 -7.57 -18.03
CA GLY A 76 3.20 -8.95 -17.79
C GLY A 76 2.55 -9.53 -16.54
N PRO A 77 3.04 -10.69 -16.07
CA PRO A 77 2.36 -11.46 -15.03
C PRO A 77 2.27 -10.70 -13.70
N TYR A 78 3.20 -9.80 -13.41
CA TYR A 78 3.24 -9.02 -12.17
C TYR A 78 2.41 -7.72 -12.22
N ALA A 79 1.81 -7.39 -13.37
CA ALA A 79 0.96 -6.20 -13.51
C ALA A 79 -0.54 -6.53 -13.55
N ASN A 80 -0.90 -7.81 -13.73
CA ASN A 80 -2.29 -8.25 -13.84
C ASN A 80 -3.02 -8.13 -12.50
N PRO A 81 -4.02 -7.25 -12.35
CA PRO A 81 -4.66 -7.01 -11.06
C PRO A 81 -5.33 -8.25 -10.47
N LEU A 82 -5.25 -8.39 -9.14
CA LEU A 82 -5.94 -9.42 -8.36
C LEU A 82 -7.05 -8.79 -7.51
N GLY A 83 -8.22 -9.42 -7.48
CA GLY A 83 -9.34 -8.92 -6.68
C GLY A 83 -9.79 -7.52 -7.11
N ASN A 84 -9.65 -6.55 -6.21
CA ASN A 84 -10.04 -5.15 -6.42
C ASN A 84 -8.85 -4.22 -6.69
N ASP A 85 -7.65 -4.77 -6.91
CA ASP A 85 -6.45 -3.96 -7.19
C ASP A 85 -6.60 -3.18 -8.51
N PRO A 86 -5.98 -1.99 -8.63
CA PRO A 86 -6.11 -1.14 -9.82
C PRO A 86 -5.34 -1.71 -11.02
N ASP A 87 -5.90 -1.55 -12.23
CA ASP A 87 -5.20 -1.83 -13.49
C ASP A 87 -4.36 -0.62 -13.90
N LEU A 88 -3.06 -0.67 -13.59
CA LEU A 88 -2.11 0.36 -14.00
C LEU A 88 -1.56 0.16 -15.42
N GLY A 89 -1.99 -0.88 -16.12
CA GLY A 89 -1.50 -1.22 -17.46
C GLY A 89 -1.90 -0.23 -18.55
N SER A 90 -1.47 -0.54 -19.78
CA SER A 90 -1.86 0.19 -20.98
C SER A 90 -2.08 -0.77 -22.15
N ASP A 91 -2.70 -0.27 -23.22
CA ASP A 91 -2.93 -1.03 -24.46
C ASP A 91 -1.62 -1.33 -25.23
N TYR A 92 -0.50 -0.76 -24.78
CA TYR A 92 0.80 -0.78 -25.47
C TYR A 92 1.82 -1.71 -24.83
N GLY A 93 1.64 -2.02 -23.54
CA GLY A 93 2.64 -2.73 -22.75
C GLY A 93 3.08 -4.05 -23.38
N GLU A 94 2.14 -4.91 -23.79
CA GLU A 94 2.45 -6.26 -24.30
C GLU A 94 3.24 -6.22 -25.63
N MET A 95 2.91 -5.26 -26.50
CA MET A 95 3.63 -5.04 -27.76
C MET A 95 5.07 -4.60 -27.48
N LEU A 96 5.25 -3.65 -26.56
CA LEU A 96 6.57 -3.11 -26.19
C LEU A 96 7.42 -4.13 -25.44
N GLN A 97 6.81 -4.91 -24.54
CA GLN A 97 7.45 -6.06 -23.91
C GLN A 97 7.97 -7.04 -24.96
N THR A 98 7.12 -7.41 -25.93
CA THR A 98 7.49 -8.32 -27.02
C THR A 98 8.64 -7.76 -27.85
N GLN A 99 8.59 -6.47 -28.18
CA GLN A 99 9.66 -5.78 -28.92
C GLN A 99 11.00 -5.78 -28.16
N SER A 100 10.96 -5.56 -26.85
CA SER A 100 12.18 -5.52 -26.01
C SER A 100 12.87 -6.88 -25.89
N GLN A 101 12.08 -7.96 -26.00
CA GLN A 101 12.45 -9.34 -25.69
C GLN A 101 12.96 -9.54 -24.25
N LEU A 102 12.44 -8.77 -23.29
CA LEU A 102 12.76 -8.93 -21.87
C LEU A 102 12.48 -10.36 -21.37
N SER A 103 13.30 -10.82 -20.43
CA SER A 103 13.19 -12.16 -19.81
C SER A 103 12.77 -12.10 -18.34
N GLY A 104 12.72 -10.91 -17.73
CA GLY A 104 12.32 -10.73 -16.33
C GLY A 104 12.05 -9.27 -15.98
N TYR A 105 11.57 -9.03 -14.76
CA TYR A 105 11.18 -7.71 -14.24
C TYR A 105 11.94 -7.38 -12.94
N PRO A 106 12.26 -6.09 -12.68
CA PRO A 106 12.16 -4.99 -13.62
C PRO A 106 13.17 -5.13 -14.77
N ALA A 107 12.78 -4.65 -15.94
CA ALA A 107 13.66 -4.47 -17.09
C ALA A 107 13.46 -3.07 -17.66
N ALA A 108 14.39 -2.59 -18.48
CA ALA A 108 14.17 -1.38 -19.26
C ALA A 108 14.77 -1.52 -20.65
N THR A 109 14.30 -0.72 -21.60
CA THR A 109 15.12 -0.38 -22.77
C THR A 109 15.58 1.05 -22.66
N ILE A 110 16.80 1.34 -23.15
CA ILE A 110 17.32 2.70 -23.24
C ILE A 110 17.44 3.01 -24.74
N ASN A 111 16.65 3.97 -25.22
CA ASN A 111 16.48 4.31 -26.64
C ASN A 111 16.06 3.13 -27.54
N ARG A 112 15.51 2.05 -26.95
CA ARG A 112 15.32 0.76 -27.64
C ARG A 112 16.57 0.33 -28.42
N HIS A 113 17.74 0.71 -27.91
CA HIS A 113 19.04 0.43 -28.48
C HIS A 113 19.48 -0.96 -28.03
N ASN A 114 20.11 -1.70 -28.93
CA ASN A 114 20.80 -2.93 -28.55
C ASN A 114 22.19 -2.55 -28.01
N PHE A 115 22.52 -3.01 -26.80
CA PHE A 115 23.84 -2.85 -26.18
C PHE A 115 24.54 -4.21 -26.13
N PRO A 116 25.39 -4.55 -27.12
CA PRO A 116 26.07 -5.84 -27.14
C PRO A 116 26.89 -6.09 -25.86
N GLY A 117 26.52 -7.14 -25.12
CA GLY A 117 27.10 -7.51 -23.84
C GLY A 117 26.29 -7.09 -22.61
N LEU A 118 25.33 -6.18 -22.76
CA LEU A 118 24.41 -5.74 -21.69
C LEU A 118 22.97 -6.26 -21.88
N GLU A 119 22.72 -7.06 -22.93
CA GLU A 119 21.39 -7.61 -23.18
C GLU A 119 20.94 -8.56 -22.05
N GLN A 120 19.71 -8.39 -21.56
CA GLN A 120 19.13 -9.22 -20.48
C GLN A 120 18.85 -10.67 -20.92
N ASN A 121 18.54 -10.88 -22.21
CA ASN A 121 18.02 -12.16 -22.71
C ASN A 121 18.83 -12.72 -23.88
N LEU A 122 18.62 -12.21 -25.08
CA LEU A 122 19.23 -12.73 -26.31
C LEU A 122 20.15 -11.66 -26.92
N PRO A 123 21.29 -12.05 -27.52
CA PRO A 123 22.09 -11.13 -28.30
C PRO A 123 21.24 -10.45 -29.39
N GLY A 124 21.28 -9.12 -29.46
CA GLY A 124 20.42 -8.36 -30.38
C GLY A 124 19.11 -7.84 -29.77
N SER A 125 18.75 -8.28 -28.57
CA SER A 125 17.60 -7.73 -27.83
C SER A 125 17.92 -6.35 -27.24
N THR A 126 16.89 -5.66 -26.73
CA THR A 126 17.04 -4.26 -26.25
C THR A 126 16.67 -4.10 -24.78
N ALA A 127 16.16 -5.15 -24.17
CA ALA A 127 15.98 -5.22 -22.73
C ALA A 127 17.34 -5.29 -22.02
N VAL A 128 17.52 -4.43 -21.03
CA VAL A 128 18.70 -4.31 -20.17
C VAL A 128 18.28 -4.54 -18.72
N GLY A 129 19.11 -5.27 -17.97
CA GLY A 129 18.89 -5.50 -16.54
C GLY A 129 19.18 -4.26 -15.69
N ARG A 130 18.50 -4.13 -14.54
CA ARG A 130 18.61 -2.94 -13.66
C ARG A 130 20.04 -2.54 -13.27
N ALA A 131 20.96 -3.49 -13.18
CA ALA A 131 22.36 -3.22 -12.82
C ALA A 131 23.10 -2.38 -13.88
N ASP A 132 22.65 -2.43 -15.13
CA ASP A 132 23.38 -1.88 -16.28
C ASP A 132 22.70 -0.63 -16.88
N TRP A 133 21.55 -0.20 -16.33
CA TRP A 133 20.81 0.97 -16.84
C TRP A 133 21.64 2.24 -16.83
N THR A 134 22.39 2.50 -15.75
CA THR A 134 23.24 3.70 -15.64
C THR A 134 24.37 3.71 -16.68
N GLU A 135 24.93 2.54 -17.00
CA GLU A 135 25.94 2.39 -18.06
C GLU A 135 25.33 2.65 -19.43
N ALA A 136 24.21 2.00 -19.75
CA ALA A 136 23.50 2.18 -21.02
C ALA A 136 23.06 3.64 -21.25
N VAL A 137 22.54 4.31 -20.21
CA VAL A 137 22.19 5.74 -20.24
C VAL A 137 23.42 6.60 -20.52
N SER A 138 24.55 6.30 -19.88
CA SER A 138 25.80 7.05 -20.07
C SER A 138 26.39 6.89 -21.48
N GLU A 139 26.19 5.73 -22.12
CA GLU A 139 26.58 5.50 -23.51
C GLU A 139 25.74 6.34 -24.46
N ILE A 140 24.40 6.33 -24.32
CA ILE A 140 23.49 7.10 -25.18
C ILE A 140 23.77 8.61 -25.12
N LEU A 141 24.06 9.15 -23.93
CA LEU A 141 24.36 10.59 -23.75
C LEU A 141 25.56 11.08 -24.58
N GLN A 142 26.44 10.18 -24.99
CA GLN A 142 27.62 10.50 -25.80
C GLN A 142 27.35 10.42 -27.30
N GLN A 143 26.22 9.84 -27.70
CA GLN A 143 25.88 9.66 -29.12
C GLN A 143 25.28 10.94 -29.71
N PRO A 144 25.64 11.32 -30.94
CA PRO A 144 25.01 12.44 -31.63
C PRO A 144 23.56 12.09 -32.01
N ALA A 145 22.65 13.06 -31.84
CA ALA A 145 21.29 12.95 -32.34
C ALA A 145 21.22 13.48 -33.79
N PRO A 146 20.64 12.72 -34.74
CA PRO A 146 20.41 13.23 -36.10
C PRO A 146 19.21 14.18 -36.18
N VAL A 147 18.38 14.24 -35.13
CA VAL A 147 17.15 15.03 -35.07
C VAL A 147 16.99 15.71 -33.71
N ASN A 148 16.64 16.99 -33.75
CA ASN A 148 16.21 17.76 -32.58
C ASN A 148 14.67 17.78 -32.54
N ILE A 149 14.12 17.84 -31.33
CA ILE A 149 12.67 17.87 -31.08
C ILE A 149 12.40 19.01 -30.09
N ALA A 150 11.31 19.74 -30.29
CA ALA A 150 10.76 20.69 -29.33
C ALA A 150 9.23 20.53 -29.26
N ALA A 151 8.66 20.72 -28.08
CA ALA A 151 7.22 20.69 -27.87
C ALA A 151 6.80 21.76 -26.86
N GLN A 152 5.61 22.31 -27.09
CA GLN A 152 4.87 23.17 -26.19
C GLN A 152 3.47 22.61 -26.09
N ALA A 153 2.87 22.67 -24.90
CA ALA A 153 1.51 22.20 -24.71
C ALA A 153 0.74 23.05 -23.71
N SER A 154 -0.58 23.01 -23.82
CA SER A 154 -1.52 23.55 -22.84
C SER A 154 -2.58 22.51 -22.53
N LEU A 155 -2.90 22.34 -21.25
CA LEU A 155 -3.93 21.43 -20.77
C LEU A 155 -4.95 22.21 -19.95
N ASN A 156 -6.16 22.25 -20.48
CA ASN A 156 -7.31 22.76 -19.75
C ASN A 156 -7.76 21.69 -18.74
N ILE A 157 -7.51 21.92 -17.45
CA ILE A 157 -7.78 20.92 -16.41
C ILE A 157 -9.28 20.73 -16.15
N THR A 158 -10.13 21.69 -16.56
CA THR A 158 -11.59 21.58 -16.42
C THR A 158 -12.19 20.77 -17.57
N THR A 159 -11.77 21.04 -18.81
CA THR A 159 -12.35 20.40 -20.01
C THR A 159 -11.54 19.20 -20.50
N HIS A 160 -10.41 18.92 -19.85
CA HIS A 160 -9.42 17.90 -20.24
C HIS A 160 -8.89 18.08 -21.66
N GLN A 161 -8.98 19.30 -22.20
CA GLN A 161 -8.52 19.59 -23.55
C GLN A 161 -7.02 19.82 -23.53
N LEU A 162 -6.28 18.93 -24.18
CA LEU A 162 -4.85 19.00 -24.38
C LEU A 162 -4.55 19.46 -25.80
N ASP A 163 -3.83 20.57 -25.91
CA ASP A 163 -3.33 21.09 -27.17
C ASP A 163 -1.80 21.03 -27.16
N ILE A 164 -1.22 20.44 -28.21
CA ILE A 164 0.22 20.20 -28.36
C ILE A 164 0.67 20.85 -29.66
N TYR A 165 1.72 21.65 -29.58
CA TYR A 165 2.49 22.12 -30.72
C TYR A 165 3.90 21.58 -30.64
N LEU A 166 4.36 20.91 -31.68
CA LEU A 166 5.70 20.35 -31.72
C LEU A 166 6.40 20.66 -33.04
N GLU A 167 7.71 20.69 -32.96
CA GLU A 167 8.61 20.85 -34.10
C GLU A 167 9.73 19.81 -34.03
N TYR A 168 10.20 19.35 -35.18
CA TYR A 168 11.42 18.57 -35.30
C TYR A 168 12.31 19.11 -36.42
N TYR A 169 13.62 18.96 -36.25
CA TYR A 169 14.62 19.40 -37.22
C TYR A 169 15.77 18.41 -37.32
N TYR A 170 16.02 17.88 -38.52
CA TYR A 170 17.12 16.97 -38.80
C TYR A 170 18.42 17.73 -39.00
N THR A 171 19.37 17.56 -38.08
CA THR A 171 20.72 18.15 -38.14
C THR A 171 21.68 17.31 -38.97
N ALA A 172 21.33 16.04 -39.20
CA ALA A 172 22.03 15.07 -40.05
C ALA A 172 20.97 14.17 -40.73
N PRO A 173 21.29 13.49 -41.85
CA PRO A 173 20.34 12.57 -42.44
C PRO A 173 20.13 11.35 -41.54
N ALA A 174 18.91 10.87 -41.40
CA ALA A 174 18.66 9.58 -40.74
C ALA A 174 19.30 8.43 -41.53
N ALA A 175 19.77 7.39 -40.82
CA ALA A 175 20.40 6.24 -41.46
C ALA A 175 19.38 5.44 -42.29
N ASN A 176 18.14 5.40 -41.82
CA ASN A 176 16.98 4.84 -42.49
C ASN A 176 15.86 5.89 -42.56
N PRO A 177 15.19 6.04 -43.71
CA PRO A 177 14.15 7.04 -43.90
C PRO A 177 12.80 6.70 -43.24
N ALA A 178 12.60 5.48 -42.74
CA ALA A 178 11.34 5.05 -42.12
C ALA A 178 11.23 5.51 -40.65
N ASN A 179 11.19 6.82 -40.43
CA ASN A 179 11.10 7.38 -39.09
C ASN A 179 9.65 7.56 -38.63
N ARG A 180 9.44 7.47 -37.31
CA ARG A 180 8.14 7.61 -36.65
C ARG A 180 8.27 8.55 -35.45
N LEU A 181 7.41 9.55 -35.38
CA LEU A 181 7.25 10.40 -34.19
C LEU A 181 6.21 9.78 -33.25
N HIS A 182 6.58 9.62 -31.99
CA HIS A 182 5.71 9.15 -30.93
C HIS A 182 5.42 10.27 -29.95
N VAL A 183 4.16 10.41 -29.54
CA VAL A 183 3.73 11.34 -28.50
C VAL A 183 2.99 10.54 -27.44
N GLY A 184 3.64 10.30 -26.31
CA GLY A 184 3.10 9.62 -25.15
C GLY A 184 2.58 10.59 -24.10
N ILE A 185 1.53 10.16 -23.39
CA ILE A 185 1.01 10.78 -22.17
C ILE A 185 1.46 9.94 -21.00
N THR A 186 2.20 10.54 -20.08
CA THR A 186 2.52 9.93 -18.79
C THR A 186 1.77 10.63 -17.67
N GLN A 187 1.51 9.90 -16.59
CA GLN A 187 0.95 10.45 -15.36
C GLN A 187 1.90 10.16 -14.20
N ASN A 188 2.22 11.21 -13.46
CA ASN A 188 2.98 11.14 -12.21
C ASN A 188 2.04 10.97 -11.00
N ASN A 189 2.62 10.63 -9.85
CA ASN A 189 1.91 10.55 -8.57
C ASN A 189 0.64 9.68 -8.58
N VAL A 190 0.64 8.57 -9.32
CA VAL A 190 -0.48 7.62 -9.33
C VAL A 190 -0.38 6.75 -8.08
N LEU A 191 -1.26 6.99 -7.12
CA LEU A 191 -1.32 6.24 -5.87
C LEU A 191 -1.93 4.85 -6.12
N ALA A 192 -1.15 3.80 -5.88
CA ALA A 192 -1.59 2.41 -5.98
C ALA A 192 -0.71 1.49 -5.13
N PRO A 193 -1.11 0.24 -4.89
CA PRO A 193 -0.24 -0.73 -4.24
C PRO A 193 1.04 -1.02 -5.02
N GLN A 194 2.08 -1.39 -4.28
CA GLN A 194 3.33 -1.93 -4.83
C GLN A 194 3.91 -2.95 -3.85
N HIS A 195 4.23 -4.14 -4.36
CA HIS A 195 5.00 -5.14 -3.63
C HIS A 195 6.48 -4.76 -3.59
N GLY A 196 7.11 -5.01 -2.43
CA GLY A 196 8.51 -4.65 -2.16
C GLY A 196 8.68 -3.21 -1.66
N GLY A 197 9.89 -2.84 -1.25
CA GLY A 197 10.24 -1.46 -0.88
C GLY A 197 9.62 -0.90 0.41
N ASN A 198 8.96 -1.72 1.24
CA ASN A 198 8.34 -1.33 2.52
C ASN A 198 7.28 -0.19 2.45
N VAL A 199 6.57 -0.08 1.32
CA VAL A 199 5.71 1.08 1.01
C VAL A 199 4.20 0.78 0.98
N GLY A 200 3.80 -0.49 0.84
CA GLY A 200 2.40 -0.91 0.98
C GLY A 200 1.45 -0.31 -0.07
N ASN A 201 0.20 -0.06 0.32
CA ASN A 201 -0.87 0.45 -0.56
C ASN A 201 -0.74 1.93 -0.97
N TYR A 202 0.25 2.64 -0.41
CA TYR A 202 0.44 4.08 -0.63
C TYR A 202 1.66 4.38 -1.51
N TYR A 203 1.90 3.55 -2.52
CA TYR A 203 3.01 3.76 -3.45
C TYR A 203 2.65 4.77 -4.53
N LEU A 204 3.52 5.77 -4.75
CA LEU A 204 3.36 6.77 -5.81
C LEU A 204 4.10 6.31 -7.06
N HIS A 205 3.36 5.76 -8.02
CA HIS A 205 3.91 5.42 -9.33
C HIS A 205 4.16 6.70 -10.14
N GLN A 206 5.36 6.80 -10.70
CA GLN A 206 5.82 7.93 -11.51
C GLN A 206 5.95 7.52 -12.98
N HIS A 207 5.90 8.51 -13.87
CA HIS A 207 6.12 8.36 -15.31
C HIS A 207 5.24 7.28 -15.97
N LEU A 208 4.07 6.99 -15.39
CA LEU A 208 3.20 5.88 -15.81
C LEU A 208 2.59 6.21 -17.17
N LEU A 209 2.92 5.43 -18.21
CA LEU A 209 2.35 5.62 -19.54
C LEU A 209 0.84 5.35 -19.49
N ARG A 210 0.07 6.32 -19.99
CA ARG A 210 -1.38 6.20 -20.17
C ARG A 210 -1.78 5.95 -21.62
N GLU A 211 -1.17 6.69 -22.54
CA GLU A 211 -1.65 6.74 -23.93
C GLU A 211 -0.53 7.12 -24.90
N PHE A 212 -0.58 6.62 -26.14
CA PHE A 212 0.16 7.23 -27.25
C PHE A 212 -0.83 7.96 -28.16
N ILE A 213 -0.78 9.29 -28.19
CA ILE A 213 -1.63 10.14 -29.03
C ILE A 213 -1.43 9.83 -30.53
N THR A 214 -0.23 9.40 -30.89
CA THR A 214 0.13 9.00 -32.25
C THR A 214 -0.20 7.54 -32.57
N GLY A 215 -0.78 6.80 -31.62
CA GLY A 215 -0.97 5.36 -31.70
C GLY A 215 0.35 4.56 -31.62
N PRO A 216 0.27 3.23 -31.70
CA PRO A 216 1.41 2.33 -31.47
C PRO A 216 2.50 2.42 -32.55
N GLU A 217 2.12 2.76 -33.78
CA GLU A 217 3.02 2.85 -34.92
C GLU A 217 3.72 4.22 -35.03
N GLY A 218 3.24 5.22 -34.30
CA GLY A 218 3.69 6.61 -34.40
C GLY A 218 3.29 7.31 -35.72
N HIS A 219 3.50 8.61 -35.77
CA HIS A 219 3.29 9.44 -36.95
C HIS A 219 4.45 9.27 -37.95
N ILE A 220 4.14 8.95 -39.21
CA ILE A 220 5.13 8.76 -40.28
C ILE A 220 5.84 10.06 -40.64
N ILE A 221 7.17 10.11 -40.51
CA ILE A 221 7.99 11.21 -41.04
C ILE A 221 8.48 10.84 -42.44
N SER A 222 8.10 11.63 -43.44
CA SER A 222 8.37 11.33 -44.86
C SER A 222 9.68 11.90 -45.39
N ASN A 223 10.27 12.89 -44.71
CA ASN A 223 11.55 13.49 -45.07
C ASN A 223 12.48 13.53 -43.85
N THR A 224 13.62 12.85 -43.96
CA THR A 224 14.60 12.68 -42.87
C THR A 224 16.00 13.13 -43.29
N GLY A 225 16.12 13.92 -44.36
CA GLY A 225 17.39 14.49 -44.81
C GLY A 225 17.85 15.65 -43.93
N THR A 226 19.13 16.02 -44.01
CA THR A 226 19.65 17.21 -43.32
C THR A 226 18.85 18.46 -43.67
N GLY A 227 18.47 19.23 -42.65
CA GLY A 227 17.63 20.42 -42.78
C GLY A 227 16.15 20.12 -42.95
N ALA A 228 15.73 18.85 -42.96
CA ALA A 228 14.32 18.51 -42.93
C ALA A 228 13.69 19.02 -41.63
N TYR A 229 12.60 19.74 -41.79
CA TYR A 229 11.84 20.39 -40.72
C TYR A 229 10.39 19.97 -40.82
N GLY A 230 9.75 19.75 -39.67
CA GLY A 230 8.31 19.55 -39.58
C GLY A 230 7.74 20.19 -38.33
N SER A 231 6.50 20.64 -38.44
CA SER A 231 5.70 21.15 -37.33
C SER A 231 4.35 20.45 -37.32
N LEU A 232 3.93 19.97 -36.15
CA LEU A 232 2.69 19.23 -35.97
C LEU A 232 1.90 19.81 -34.80
N THR A 233 0.58 19.74 -34.91
CA THR A 233 -0.34 20.10 -33.83
C THR A 233 -1.26 18.92 -33.54
N TYR A 234 -1.40 18.59 -32.26
CA TYR A 234 -2.40 17.63 -31.79
C TYR A 234 -3.35 18.36 -30.83
N SER A 235 -4.63 18.02 -30.92
CA SER A 235 -5.67 18.55 -30.06
C SER A 235 -6.56 17.37 -29.67
N VAL A 236 -6.53 16.99 -28.40
CA VAL A 236 -7.21 15.78 -27.90
C VAL A 236 -7.87 16.08 -26.57
N THR A 237 -9.04 15.48 -26.33
CA THR A 237 -9.69 15.50 -25.03
C THR A 237 -9.28 14.25 -24.27
N LEU A 238 -8.58 14.41 -23.14
CA LEU A 238 -8.18 13.30 -22.29
C LEU A 238 -9.40 12.76 -21.51
N PRO A 239 -9.51 11.44 -21.29
CA PRO A 239 -10.59 10.87 -20.48
C PRO A 239 -10.42 11.25 -19.00
N ASN A 240 -11.44 11.00 -18.18
CA ASN A 240 -11.36 11.18 -16.72
C ASN A 240 -10.52 10.07 -16.06
N ASP A 241 -10.48 8.89 -16.66
CA ASP A 241 -9.74 7.75 -16.17
C ASP A 241 -9.19 6.91 -17.33
N TYR A 242 -8.12 6.18 -17.05
CA TYR A 242 -7.63 5.09 -17.89
C TYR A 242 -7.80 3.80 -17.11
N ARG A 243 -8.60 2.88 -17.65
CA ARG A 243 -8.84 1.55 -17.05
C ARG A 243 -9.35 1.62 -15.60
N GLY A 244 -10.19 2.61 -15.29
CA GLY A 244 -10.72 2.83 -13.94
C GLY A 244 -9.77 3.57 -12.99
N VAL A 245 -8.57 3.93 -13.43
CA VAL A 245 -7.61 4.72 -12.65
C VAL A 245 -7.70 6.19 -13.06
N TRP A 246 -8.05 7.05 -12.12
CA TRP A 246 -8.24 8.48 -12.34
C TRP A 246 -7.01 9.14 -12.96
N LEU A 247 -7.24 9.93 -14.01
CA LEU A 247 -6.26 10.80 -14.64
C LEU A 247 -6.32 12.16 -13.97
N ASP A 248 -5.33 12.50 -13.15
CA ASP A 248 -5.18 13.86 -12.63
C ASP A 248 -4.48 14.75 -13.67
N PRO A 249 -5.16 15.74 -14.27
CA PRO A 249 -4.57 16.59 -15.30
C PRO A 249 -3.32 17.35 -14.84
N VAL A 250 -3.20 17.65 -13.55
CA VAL A 250 -2.05 18.38 -12.98
C VAL A 250 -0.79 17.52 -12.95
N ASN A 251 -0.95 16.20 -12.97
CA ASN A 251 0.15 15.23 -12.96
C ASN A 251 0.49 14.68 -14.36
N VAL A 252 -0.09 15.26 -15.42
CA VAL A 252 0.18 14.85 -16.80
C VAL A 252 1.50 15.45 -17.31
N GLU A 253 2.31 14.59 -17.94
CA GLU A 253 3.50 14.98 -18.69
C GLU A 253 3.46 14.37 -20.11
N LEU A 254 4.13 15.04 -21.05
CA LEU A 254 4.29 14.55 -22.41
C LEU A 254 5.67 13.96 -22.60
N VAL A 255 5.73 12.82 -23.27
CA VAL A 255 6.97 12.24 -23.77
C VAL A 255 6.93 12.21 -25.29
N VAL A 256 7.91 12.84 -25.93
CA VAL A 256 7.99 12.91 -27.40
C VAL A 256 9.31 12.36 -27.87
N PHE A 257 9.28 11.35 -28.74
CA PHE A 257 10.50 10.77 -29.30
C PHE A 257 10.33 10.35 -30.75
N ILE A 258 11.44 10.25 -31.48
CA ILE A 258 11.45 9.80 -32.87
C ILE A 258 12.21 8.48 -32.94
N THR A 259 11.59 7.44 -33.49
CA THR A 259 12.25 6.17 -33.78
C THR A 259 12.56 6.00 -35.26
N GLU A 260 13.55 5.16 -35.54
CA GLU A 260 13.90 4.64 -36.85
C GLU A 260 13.41 3.19 -36.96
N ASN A 261 12.63 2.87 -38.01
CA ASN A 261 11.94 1.59 -38.22
C ASN A 261 11.05 1.12 -37.06
N GLY A 262 10.63 2.02 -36.16
CA GLY A 262 9.87 1.64 -34.97
C GLY A 262 10.71 1.06 -33.83
N GLN A 263 12.04 0.94 -33.99
CA GLN A 263 12.96 0.38 -32.99
C GLN A 263 13.83 1.50 -32.40
N GLU A 264 14.98 1.79 -32.99
CA GLU A 264 16.00 2.69 -32.44
C GLU A 264 15.46 4.12 -32.24
N VAL A 265 15.52 4.64 -31.02
CA VAL A 265 15.16 6.02 -30.70
C VAL A 265 16.31 6.95 -31.08
N LEU A 266 16.04 7.84 -32.03
CA LEU A 266 17.01 8.80 -32.56
C LEU A 266 17.20 10.00 -31.62
N ASN A 267 16.14 10.45 -30.96
CA ASN A 267 16.16 11.44 -29.89
C ASN A 267 14.78 11.50 -29.20
N GLY A 268 14.72 12.10 -28.01
CA GLY A 268 13.48 12.34 -27.29
C GLY A 268 13.54 13.58 -26.41
N ILE A 269 12.37 14.04 -25.95
CA ILE A 269 12.19 15.09 -24.94
C ILE A 269 10.99 14.74 -24.06
N SER A 270 10.98 15.31 -22.86
CA SER A 270 9.74 15.48 -22.08
C SER A 270 9.24 16.92 -22.18
N ALA A 271 7.94 17.13 -22.04
CA ALA A 271 7.33 18.45 -21.99
C ALA A 271 6.14 18.46 -21.02
N CYS A 272 6.14 19.40 -20.07
CA CYS A 272 5.00 19.61 -19.19
C CYS A 272 4.02 20.59 -19.85
N PRO A 273 2.72 20.27 -19.92
CA PRO A 273 1.73 21.21 -20.40
C PRO A 273 1.60 22.40 -19.45
N THR A 274 1.38 23.58 -20.01
CA THR A 274 0.90 24.73 -19.23
C THR A 274 -0.54 24.46 -18.80
N LEU A 275 -0.80 24.55 -17.50
CA LEU A 275 -2.11 24.22 -16.94
C LEU A 275 -3.00 25.45 -16.87
N ASN A 276 -4.26 25.32 -17.25
CA ASN A 276 -5.25 26.38 -17.14
C ASN A 276 -6.63 25.83 -16.77
N SER A 277 -7.41 26.62 -16.05
CA SER A 277 -8.80 26.27 -15.68
C SER A 277 -9.80 27.18 -16.39
N ALA A 278 -10.87 26.58 -16.91
CA ALA A 278 -11.96 27.30 -17.55
C ALA A 278 -12.94 27.92 -16.54
N VAL A 279 -12.85 27.51 -15.27
CA VAL A 279 -13.82 27.83 -14.23
C VAL A 279 -13.21 28.67 -13.13
N GLY A 280 -14.02 29.54 -12.53
CA GLY A 280 -13.57 30.46 -11.48
C GLY A 280 -13.37 29.78 -10.13
N ASN A 281 -14.35 28.99 -9.71
CA ASN A 281 -14.38 28.33 -8.40
C ASN A 281 -14.52 26.82 -8.65
N ASP A 282 -13.49 26.06 -8.28
CA ASP A 282 -13.40 24.62 -8.49
C ASP A 282 -12.43 24.07 -7.43
N VAL A 283 -12.93 23.15 -6.61
CA VAL A 283 -12.18 22.55 -5.51
C VAL A 283 -12.14 21.04 -5.70
N ASN A 284 -10.94 20.53 -5.91
CA ASN A 284 -10.71 19.10 -6.11
C ASN A 284 -10.25 18.48 -4.78
N LEU A 285 -11.03 17.54 -4.26
CA LEU A 285 -10.58 16.72 -3.14
C LEU A 285 -9.59 15.70 -3.69
N LEU A 286 -8.32 15.75 -3.29
CA LEU A 286 -7.27 14.88 -3.81
C LEU A 286 -7.14 13.57 -3.04
N ALA A 287 -7.26 13.60 -1.71
CA ALA A 287 -7.13 12.42 -0.88
C ALA A 287 -7.84 12.54 0.46
N ILE A 288 -8.21 11.37 0.99
CA ILE A 288 -8.49 11.15 2.41
C ILE A 288 -7.28 10.38 2.94
N ILE A 289 -6.62 10.94 3.95
CA ILE A 289 -5.45 10.36 4.61
C ILE A 289 -5.94 9.85 5.96
N ALA A 290 -6.12 8.53 6.05
CA ALA A 290 -6.58 7.85 7.25
C ALA A 290 -6.15 6.37 7.27
N ASP A 291 -6.18 5.77 8.45
CA ASP A 291 -5.91 4.34 8.60
C ASP A 291 -7.05 3.49 8.01
N SER A 292 -6.71 2.36 7.40
CA SER A 292 -7.70 1.44 6.82
C SER A 292 -8.22 0.40 7.82
N ASP A 293 -7.58 0.28 8.98
CA ASP A 293 -8.00 -0.60 10.07
C ASP A 293 -7.76 0.13 11.39
N ILE A 294 -8.79 0.24 12.23
CA ILE A 294 -8.70 0.96 13.50
C ILE A 294 -9.23 0.11 14.67
N CYS A 295 -8.68 0.34 15.85
CA CYS A 295 -9.17 -0.22 17.10
C CYS A 295 -10.13 0.71 17.87
N ASP A 296 -10.14 1.99 17.51
CA ASP A 296 -10.77 3.05 18.29
C ASP A 296 -12.28 3.14 18.05
N ASP A 297 -13.00 3.70 19.03
CA ASP A 297 -14.42 4.04 18.93
C ASP A 297 -14.66 5.37 18.19
N VAL A 298 -13.59 5.99 17.70
CA VAL A 298 -13.58 7.22 16.91
C VAL A 298 -12.69 7.05 15.69
N PHE A 299 -13.07 7.71 14.60
CA PHE A 299 -12.34 7.74 13.35
C PHE A 299 -11.85 9.16 13.07
N GLY A 300 -10.57 9.29 12.74
CA GLY A 300 -9.93 10.56 12.37
C GLY A 300 -9.41 10.49 10.94
N ALA A 301 -9.48 11.62 10.25
CA ALA A 301 -8.95 11.75 8.89
C ALA A 301 -8.34 13.13 8.66
N GLU A 302 -7.27 13.17 7.88
CA GLU A 302 -6.78 14.37 7.23
C GLU A 302 -7.24 14.37 5.77
N ILE A 303 -7.53 15.55 5.22
CA ILE A 303 -7.84 15.70 3.79
C ILE A 303 -6.75 16.49 3.10
N LEU A 304 -6.49 16.14 1.84
CA LEU A 304 -5.70 16.92 0.90
C LEU A 304 -6.64 17.40 -0.21
N PHE A 305 -6.70 18.70 -0.47
CA PHE A 305 -7.50 19.28 -1.54
C PHE A 305 -6.76 20.38 -2.27
N ARG A 306 -7.16 20.67 -3.49
CA ARG A 306 -6.52 21.62 -4.41
C ARG A 306 -7.53 22.59 -4.97
N ASN A 307 -7.12 23.83 -5.20
CA ASN A 307 -7.92 24.81 -5.93
C ASN A 307 -7.71 24.63 -7.44
N ASP A 308 -8.60 23.89 -8.11
CA ASP A 308 -8.57 23.70 -9.57
C ASP A 308 -9.25 24.86 -10.32
N GLY A 309 -9.76 25.85 -9.60
CA GLY A 309 -10.30 27.10 -10.15
C GLY A 309 -9.21 28.10 -10.56
N ASN A 310 -9.60 29.08 -11.38
CA ASN A 310 -8.72 30.18 -11.78
C ASN A 310 -8.77 31.42 -10.86
N GLN A 311 -9.60 31.40 -9.81
CA GLN A 311 -9.62 32.41 -8.75
C GLN A 311 -9.07 31.83 -7.44
N PRO A 312 -8.48 32.65 -6.55
CA PRO A 312 -8.13 32.19 -5.20
C PRO A 312 -9.35 31.63 -4.46
N LEU A 313 -9.21 30.45 -3.87
CA LEU A 313 -10.22 29.83 -3.00
C LEU A 313 -10.09 30.41 -1.59
N THR A 314 -11.15 31.05 -1.12
CA THR A 314 -11.19 31.77 0.16
C THR A 314 -12.13 31.13 1.18
N SER A 315 -13.07 30.31 0.72
CA SER A 315 -13.97 29.54 1.58
C SER A 315 -14.52 28.30 0.88
N CYS A 316 -14.85 27.25 1.63
CA CYS A 316 -15.67 26.13 1.17
C CYS A 316 -16.35 25.43 2.37
N GLN A 317 -17.35 24.60 2.09
CA GLN A 317 -18.03 23.75 3.07
C GLN A 317 -17.58 22.31 2.90
N ILE A 318 -17.12 21.68 3.97
CA ILE A 318 -16.64 20.30 3.97
C ILE A 318 -17.66 19.46 4.72
N ARG A 319 -18.33 18.57 4.00
CA ARG A 319 -19.27 17.60 4.55
C ARG A 319 -18.58 16.26 4.70
N TYR A 320 -18.70 15.62 5.85
CA TYR A 320 -18.00 14.37 6.13
C TYR A 320 -18.72 13.49 7.15
N GLY A 321 -18.42 12.19 7.16
CA GLY A 321 -18.99 11.25 8.14
C GLY A 321 -18.80 9.80 7.73
N ILE A 322 -19.35 8.87 8.52
CA ILE A 322 -19.40 7.45 8.19
C ILE A 322 -20.74 7.16 7.51
N ALA A 323 -20.72 6.43 6.39
CA ALA A 323 -21.94 6.04 5.68
C ALA A 323 -22.90 5.28 6.60
N GLY A 324 -24.16 5.72 6.67
CA GLY A 324 -25.16 5.18 7.59
C GLY A 324 -25.18 5.84 8.98
N GLY A 325 -24.21 6.70 9.28
CA GLY A 325 -24.14 7.50 10.51
C GLY A 325 -24.59 8.95 10.34
N GLU A 326 -24.23 9.80 11.31
CA GLU A 326 -24.45 11.24 11.22
C GLU A 326 -23.47 11.91 10.25
N SER A 327 -23.95 12.92 9.52
CA SER A 327 -23.13 13.76 8.65
C SER A 327 -22.76 15.04 9.39
N ASN A 328 -21.47 15.36 9.39
CA ASN A 328 -20.92 16.59 9.94
C ASN A 328 -20.65 17.60 8.81
N GLU A 329 -20.55 18.88 9.18
CA GLU A 329 -20.22 19.97 8.27
C GLU A 329 -19.22 20.92 8.94
N LEU A 330 -18.16 21.27 8.21
CA LEU A 330 -17.10 22.18 8.64
C LEU A 330 -16.94 23.28 7.59
N ALA A 331 -16.95 24.53 8.02
CA ALA A 331 -16.60 25.66 7.18
C ALA A 331 -15.08 25.85 7.16
N TRP A 332 -14.48 25.86 5.97
CA TRP A 332 -13.09 26.24 5.77
C TRP A 332 -13.02 27.68 5.26
N THR A 333 -12.07 28.45 5.77
CA THR A 333 -11.74 29.80 5.28
C THR A 333 -10.23 29.95 5.19
N GLY A 334 -9.74 30.60 4.14
CA GLY A 334 -8.30 30.81 3.94
C GLY A 334 -8.02 31.62 2.69
N GLU A 335 -6.84 31.40 2.10
CA GLU A 335 -6.48 31.89 0.78
C GLU A 335 -5.61 30.82 0.11
N LEU A 336 -6.19 30.10 -0.84
CA LEU A 336 -5.51 29.04 -1.60
C LEU A 336 -5.47 29.45 -3.08
N LEU A 337 -4.26 29.75 -3.57
CA LEU A 337 -4.07 30.18 -4.96
C LEU A 337 -4.44 29.07 -5.95
N PRO A 338 -4.75 29.37 -7.22
CA PRO A 338 -4.93 28.37 -8.26
C PRO A 338 -3.81 27.33 -8.28
N LEU A 339 -4.19 26.06 -8.38
CA LEU A 339 -3.34 24.85 -8.33
C LEU A 339 -2.58 24.62 -7.02
N ALA A 340 -2.74 25.47 -6.02
CA ALA A 340 -2.17 25.23 -4.71
C ALA A 340 -3.01 24.20 -3.93
N GLU A 341 -2.32 23.42 -3.11
CA GLU A 341 -2.90 22.39 -2.26
C GLU A 341 -2.96 22.83 -0.80
N ALA A 342 -3.95 22.31 -0.07
CA ALA A 342 -4.08 22.48 1.37
C ALA A 342 -4.38 21.14 2.05
N GLN A 343 -3.82 20.97 3.24
CA GLN A 343 -4.14 19.87 4.14
C GLN A 343 -5.00 20.38 5.30
N LEU A 344 -5.94 19.55 5.73
CA LEU A 344 -6.81 19.86 6.86
C LEU A 344 -7.13 18.61 7.67
N ASN A 345 -6.81 18.65 8.96
CA ASN A 345 -7.26 17.64 9.92
C ASN A 345 -8.74 17.86 10.25
N LEU A 346 -9.56 16.83 10.05
CA LEU A 346 -10.99 16.88 10.36
C LEU A 346 -11.24 16.47 11.82
N PRO A 347 -12.30 17.02 12.45
CA PRO A 347 -12.76 16.53 13.74
C PRO A 347 -13.12 15.04 13.72
N LEU A 348 -12.86 14.36 14.83
CA LEU A 348 -13.15 12.94 15.01
C LEU A 348 -14.65 12.62 14.86
N VAL A 349 -14.96 11.47 14.27
CA VAL A 349 -16.32 10.94 14.09
C VAL A 349 -16.46 9.64 14.88
N ALA A 350 -17.52 9.48 15.67
CA ALA A 350 -17.78 8.23 16.38
C ALA A 350 -18.03 7.07 15.40
N THR A 351 -17.41 5.91 15.66
CA THR A 351 -17.60 4.71 14.82
C THR A 351 -18.98 4.09 15.05
N LEU A 352 -19.46 3.33 14.06
CA LEU A 352 -20.77 2.68 14.11
C LEU A 352 -20.65 1.29 14.74
N PRO A 353 -21.27 1.02 15.90
CA PRO A 353 -21.17 -0.28 16.55
C PRO A 353 -21.71 -1.42 15.68
N GLY A 354 -20.99 -2.55 15.64
CA GLY A 354 -21.43 -3.76 14.96
C GLY A 354 -21.25 -3.77 13.44
N MET A 355 -20.68 -2.69 12.85
CA MET A 355 -20.26 -2.67 11.46
C MET A 355 -18.75 -2.91 11.39
N ALA A 356 -18.35 -4.13 11.05
CA ALA A 356 -16.93 -4.50 10.93
C ALA A 356 -16.23 -3.78 9.76
N SER A 357 -16.98 -3.28 8.78
CA SER A 357 -16.49 -2.64 7.57
C SER A 357 -17.34 -1.40 7.31
N ASN A 358 -16.68 -0.27 7.06
CA ASN A 358 -17.27 1.05 7.02
C ASN A 358 -16.66 1.89 5.89
N ASP A 359 -17.46 2.83 5.40
CA ASP A 359 -17.05 3.80 4.39
C ASP A 359 -17.12 5.21 4.99
N TYR A 360 -15.96 5.87 5.12
CA TYR A 360 -15.87 7.27 5.52
C TYR A 360 -15.93 8.15 4.28
N PHE A 361 -16.93 9.03 4.19
CA PHE A 361 -17.13 9.89 3.03
C PHE A 361 -16.74 11.33 3.35
N ILE A 362 -16.27 12.04 2.32
CA ILE A 362 -16.02 13.48 2.35
C ILE A 362 -16.48 14.08 1.03
N GLU A 363 -17.10 15.25 1.11
CA GLU A 363 -17.58 16.04 -0.01
C GLU A 363 -17.29 17.53 0.26
N ILE A 364 -16.57 18.20 -0.65
CA ILE A 364 -16.31 19.64 -0.55
C ILE A 364 -17.27 20.39 -1.47
N THR A 365 -17.98 21.38 -0.93
CA THR A 365 -18.99 22.14 -1.65
C THR A 365 -18.83 23.65 -1.45
N ASN A 366 -19.56 24.43 -2.25
CA ASN A 366 -19.66 25.88 -2.12
C ASN A 366 -18.31 26.65 -2.15
N PRO A 367 -17.37 26.35 -3.07
CA PRO A 367 -16.13 27.12 -3.18
C PRO A 367 -16.44 28.60 -3.45
N ASN A 368 -15.90 29.49 -2.60
CA ASN A 368 -16.18 30.93 -2.61
C ASN A 368 -17.68 31.27 -2.61
N THR A 369 -18.50 30.49 -1.90
CA THR A 369 -19.97 30.64 -1.85
C THR A 369 -20.69 30.45 -3.21
N ALA A 370 -20.00 29.88 -4.18
CA ALA A 370 -20.52 29.60 -5.52
C ALA A 370 -20.64 28.08 -5.76
N THR A 371 -21.39 27.69 -6.79
CA THR A 371 -21.43 26.30 -7.25
C THR A 371 -20.11 25.92 -7.92
N ASP A 372 -19.66 24.70 -7.65
CA ASP A 372 -18.56 24.05 -8.35
C ASP A 372 -19.08 23.37 -9.63
N PRO A 373 -18.64 23.78 -10.84
CA PRO A 373 -19.07 23.15 -12.09
C PRO A 373 -18.50 21.76 -12.35
N THR A 374 -17.51 21.32 -11.57
CA THR A 374 -16.75 20.07 -11.74
C THR A 374 -16.90 19.14 -10.53
N ASP A 375 -18.10 19.08 -9.98
CA ASP A 375 -18.48 18.37 -8.74
C ASP A 375 -18.06 16.89 -8.65
N TYR A 376 -17.77 16.23 -9.77
CA TYR A 376 -17.30 14.84 -9.79
C TYR A 376 -15.94 14.63 -9.09
N ASN A 377 -15.11 15.68 -8.94
CA ASN A 377 -13.81 15.61 -8.27
C ASN A 377 -13.84 16.11 -6.81
N ASN A 378 -15.02 16.47 -6.30
CA ASN A 378 -15.19 17.07 -4.97
C ASN A 378 -15.41 16.05 -3.85
N ALA A 379 -15.63 14.79 -4.20
CA ALA A 379 -16.05 13.75 -3.26
C ALA A 379 -15.15 12.52 -3.31
N ARG A 380 -14.85 11.95 -2.14
CA ARG A 380 -14.11 10.70 -2.00
C ARG A 380 -14.66 9.87 -0.84
N THR A 381 -14.35 8.59 -0.89
CA THR A 381 -14.65 7.62 0.17
C THR A 381 -13.36 6.91 0.56
N HIS A 382 -13.18 6.69 1.85
CA HIS A 382 -12.13 5.87 2.42
C HIS A 382 -12.75 4.65 3.10
N HIS A 383 -12.34 3.48 2.68
CA HIS A 383 -12.79 2.23 3.28
C HIS A 383 -11.94 1.91 4.51
N PHE A 384 -12.59 1.57 5.61
CA PHE A 384 -11.89 1.08 6.79
C PHE A 384 -12.65 -0.02 7.53
N THR A 385 -11.90 -0.85 8.26
CA THR A 385 -12.48 -1.88 9.13
C THR A 385 -12.28 -1.56 10.61
N LEU A 386 -13.20 -2.07 11.43
CA LEU A 386 -13.05 -2.06 12.88
C LEU A 386 -12.39 -3.38 13.31
N ALA A 387 -11.28 -3.25 14.01
CA ALA A 387 -10.52 -4.38 14.52
C ALA A 387 -11.38 -5.26 15.44
N PRO A 388 -11.30 -6.60 15.33
CA PRO A 388 -11.99 -7.50 16.25
C PRO A 388 -11.59 -7.23 17.71
N GLN A 389 -12.58 -7.25 18.60
CA GLN A 389 -12.38 -7.06 20.02
C GLN A 389 -12.32 -8.42 20.72
N VAL A 390 -11.30 -8.60 21.57
CA VAL A 390 -11.18 -9.75 22.48
C VAL A 390 -11.12 -9.26 23.92
N ASN A 391 -11.68 -10.02 24.84
CA ASN A 391 -11.80 -9.62 26.24
C ASN A 391 -10.66 -10.13 27.11
N THR A 392 -9.62 -10.77 26.56
CA THR A 392 -8.54 -11.42 27.31
C THR A 392 -7.19 -11.18 26.66
N THR A 393 -6.14 -11.16 27.47
CA THR A 393 -4.74 -11.04 27.04
C THR A 393 -4.11 -12.38 26.67
N GLU A 394 -4.78 -13.49 26.97
CA GLU A 394 -4.30 -14.85 26.70
C GLU A 394 -4.88 -15.36 25.36
N LEU A 395 -4.01 -15.43 24.35
CA LEU A 395 -4.34 -15.78 22.98
C LEU A 395 -3.54 -17.00 22.53
N GLU A 396 -3.90 -17.52 21.36
CA GLU A 396 -3.19 -18.62 20.71
C GLU A 396 -3.10 -18.35 19.21
N LEU A 397 -1.89 -18.41 18.65
CA LEU A 397 -1.63 -18.35 17.23
C LEU A 397 -1.38 -19.77 16.69
N ALA A 398 -2.30 -20.24 15.86
CA ALA A 398 -2.20 -21.51 15.15
C ALA A 398 -1.72 -21.28 13.72
N ILE A 399 -0.61 -21.92 13.35
CA ILE A 399 0.00 -21.80 12.03
C ILE A 399 0.06 -23.18 11.39
N ARG A 400 -0.30 -23.27 10.12
CA ARG A 400 0.06 -24.38 9.24
C ARG A 400 0.97 -23.83 8.16
N THR A 401 2.23 -24.29 8.11
CA THR A 401 3.14 -23.92 7.03
C THR A 401 2.75 -24.66 5.74
N ASP A 402 3.13 -24.08 4.61
CA ASP A 402 2.97 -24.59 3.26
C ASP A 402 4.18 -25.49 2.88
N GLN A 403 4.56 -25.62 1.60
CA GLN A 403 5.77 -26.38 1.25
C GLN A 403 7.06 -25.67 1.65
N TYR A 404 7.03 -24.38 1.99
CA TYR A 404 8.21 -23.54 2.24
C TYR A 404 8.15 -22.82 3.60
N GLY A 405 7.88 -23.56 4.68
CA GLY A 405 7.76 -22.99 6.03
C GLY A 405 8.96 -22.17 6.55
N TYR A 406 10.14 -22.28 5.93
CA TYR A 406 11.31 -21.48 6.29
C TYR A 406 11.22 -20.02 5.84
N GLU A 407 10.26 -19.69 4.99
CA GLU A 407 10.03 -18.34 4.45
C GLU A 407 9.17 -17.48 5.40
N LEU A 408 8.61 -18.10 6.44
CA LEU A 408 7.68 -17.46 7.36
C LEU A 408 8.37 -16.77 8.55
N TYR A 409 7.98 -15.53 8.82
CA TYR A 409 8.17 -14.85 10.11
C TYR A 409 6.87 -14.17 10.54
N TRP A 410 6.63 -14.03 11.85
CA TRP A 410 5.49 -13.28 12.37
C TRP A 410 5.83 -12.56 13.66
N GLU A 411 5.11 -11.46 13.92
CA GLU A 411 5.21 -10.68 15.15
C GLU A 411 3.85 -10.10 15.56
N ILE A 412 3.67 -9.91 16.87
CA ILE A 412 2.58 -9.12 17.45
C ILE A 412 3.18 -7.92 18.13
N ILE A 413 2.76 -6.73 17.70
CA ILE A 413 3.26 -5.46 18.20
C ILE A 413 2.13 -4.62 18.80
N ASP A 414 2.45 -3.76 19.76
CA ASP A 414 1.52 -2.74 20.25
C ASP A 414 1.58 -1.44 19.43
N ALA A 415 0.70 -0.49 19.76
CA ALA A 415 0.68 0.84 19.13
C ALA A 415 1.98 1.65 19.29
N ALA A 416 2.86 1.30 20.23
CA ALA A 416 4.17 1.92 20.38
C ALA A 416 5.27 1.23 19.55
N GLY A 417 4.92 0.18 18.79
CA GLY A 417 5.85 -0.62 17.98
C GLY A 417 6.64 -1.64 18.80
N THR A 418 6.25 -1.92 20.05
CA THR A 418 6.92 -2.91 20.89
C THR A 418 6.46 -4.32 20.51
N ILE A 419 7.39 -5.22 20.18
CA ILE A 419 7.10 -6.63 19.91
C ILE A 419 6.84 -7.38 21.22
N HIS A 420 5.64 -7.95 21.36
CA HIS A 420 5.21 -8.75 22.53
C HIS A 420 5.29 -10.26 22.28
N ALA A 421 5.17 -10.69 21.02
CA ALA A 421 5.35 -12.07 20.61
C ALA A 421 5.89 -12.13 19.18
N SER A 422 6.71 -13.12 18.87
CA SER A 422 7.22 -13.35 17.51
C SER A 422 7.69 -14.78 17.31
N GLY A 423 7.80 -15.23 16.05
CA GLY A 423 8.37 -16.52 15.70
C GLY A 423 8.62 -16.70 14.21
N GLY A 424 9.39 -17.72 13.84
CA GLY A 424 9.78 -17.99 12.45
C GLY A 424 11.21 -17.54 12.13
N ASN A 425 11.51 -17.41 10.85
CA ASN A 425 12.86 -17.19 10.34
C ASN A 425 13.37 -15.77 10.62
N LEU A 426 14.50 -15.64 11.32
CA LEU A 426 15.08 -14.35 11.69
C LEU A 426 15.70 -13.58 10.51
N VAL A 427 16.02 -14.24 9.39
CA VAL A 427 16.45 -13.54 8.16
C VAL A 427 15.27 -12.75 7.59
N VAL A 428 14.09 -13.36 7.55
CA VAL A 428 12.85 -12.73 7.08
C VAL A 428 12.45 -11.56 7.98
N ALA A 429 12.63 -11.70 9.29
CA ALA A 429 12.46 -10.61 10.25
C ALA A 429 13.36 -9.39 9.95
N ALA A 430 14.60 -9.63 9.51
CA ALA A 430 15.54 -8.56 9.21
C ALA A 430 15.29 -7.89 7.85
N THR A 431 14.58 -8.56 6.94
CA THR A 431 14.34 -8.09 5.57
C THR A 431 12.91 -7.63 5.31
N ASN A 432 11.98 -7.85 6.26
CA ASN A 432 10.54 -7.57 6.14
C ASN A 432 9.84 -8.34 5.01
N GLY A 433 10.30 -9.56 4.70
CA GLY A 433 9.74 -10.40 3.64
C GLY A 433 10.12 -9.96 2.22
N GLY A 434 9.84 -10.82 1.24
CA GLY A 434 10.10 -10.57 -0.19
C GLY A 434 11.57 -10.54 -0.64
N ALA A 435 12.53 -10.77 0.26
CA ALA A 435 13.95 -10.65 -0.08
C ALA A 435 14.50 -11.87 -0.83
N GLN A 436 13.85 -13.03 -0.73
CA GLN A 436 14.32 -14.30 -1.32
C GLN A 436 15.74 -14.67 -0.86
N LEU A 437 16.03 -14.41 0.42
CA LEU A 437 17.32 -14.70 1.06
C LEU A 437 17.22 -15.79 2.14
N ALA A 438 16.01 -16.13 2.57
CA ALA A 438 15.76 -17.12 3.60
C ALA A 438 16.13 -18.52 3.11
N ALA A 439 16.62 -19.34 4.03
CA ALA A 439 16.98 -20.72 3.81
C ALA A 439 16.45 -21.64 4.93
N PRO A 440 16.20 -22.93 4.64
CA PRO A 440 15.72 -23.90 5.63
C PRO A 440 16.59 -24.07 6.88
N GLY A 441 17.87 -23.69 6.82
CA GLY A 441 18.83 -23.80 7.92
C GLY A 441 18.92 -22.58 8.82
N ASP A 442 18.18 -21.51 8.51
CA ASP A 442 18.29 -20.26 9.24
C ASP A 442 17.73 -20.35 10.66
N PRO A 443 18.24 -19.54 11.60
CA PRO A 443 17.70 -19.47 12.95
C PRO A 443 16.20 -19.16 12.96
N GLY A 444 15.42 -20.01 13.64
CA GLY A 444 13.98 -19.84 13.81
C GLY A 444 13.11 -20.33 12.64
N ALA A 445 13.72 -20.75 11.53
CA ALA A 445 13.00 -21.28 10.37
C ALA A 445 12.07 -22.44 10.76
N TYR A 446 10.82 -22.37 10.31
CA TYR A 446 9.86 -23.45 10.54
C TYR A 446 9.98 -24.54 9.48
N PRO A 447 9.70 -25.81 9.85
CA PRO A 447 9.64 -26.89 8.88
C PRO A 447 8.44 -26.74 7.94
N SER A 448 8.57 -27.27 6.73
CA SER A 448 7.47 -27.37 5.76
C SER A 448 6.31 -28.22 6.28
N GLN A 449 5.09 -27.90 5.83
CA GLN A 449 3.83 -28.61 6.04
C GLN A 449 3.52 -28.96 7.50
N SER A 450 3.97 -28.11 8.41
CA SER A 450 3.93 -28.35 9.84
C SER A 450 2.85 -27.52 10.51
N TYR A 451 2.25 -28.07 11.57
CA TYR A 451 1.28 -27.36 12.39
C TYR A 451 1.96 -26.90 13.68
N ILE A 452 1.92 -25.60 13.92
CA ILE A 452 2.57 -24.91 15.03
C ILE A 452 1.49 -24.20 15.83
N LEU A 453 1.61 -24.26 17.15
CA LEU A 453 0.68 -23.66 18.08
C LEU A 453 1.45 -22.83 19.10
N VAL A 454 1.20 -21.53 19.12
CA VAL A 454 1.96 -20.59 19.95
C VAL A 454 1.01 -19.92 20.93
N PRO A 455 1.14 -20.18 22.25
CA PRO A 455 0.44 -19.40 23.26
C PRO A 455 1.06 -18.00 23.33
N ILE A 456 0.20 -16.99 23.43
CA ILE A 456 0.57 -15.57 23.48
C ILE A 456 -0.06 -14.94 24.71
N SER A 457 0.74 -14.23 25.50
CA SER A 457 0.26 -13.46 26.65
C SER A 457 0.63 -11.99 26.44
N LEU A 458 -0.39 -11.15 26.27
CA LEU A 458 -0.21 -9.70 26.07
C LEU A 458 -0.19 -8.95 27.40
N PRO A 459 0.48 -7.79 27.49
CA PRO A 459 0.68 -7.09 28.76
C PRO A 459 -0.61 -6.46 29.34
N GLY A 460 -1.64 -6.24 28.51
CA GLY A 460 -2.88 -5.62 28.97
C GLY A 460 -3.81 -5.22 27.84
N ALA A 461 -4.78 -4.38 28.20
CA ALA A 461 -5.69 -3.76 27.24
C ALA A 461 -4.94 -2.91 26.22
N GLY A 462 -5.45 -2.85 25.00
CA GLY A 462 -4.91 -1.98 23.96
C GLY A 462 -5.12 -2.51 22.55
N CYS A 463 -4.71 -1.71 21.58
CA CYS A 463 -4.68 -2.09 20.17
C CYS A 463 -3.35 -2.80 19.87
N TYR A 464 -3.45 -3.93 19.19
CA TYR A 464 -2.32 -4.74 18.77
C TYR A 464 -2.40 -5.05 17.28
N GLN A 465 -1.25 -5.28 16.67
CA GLN A 465 -1.11 -5.62 15.27
C GLN A 465 -0.39 -6.96 15.14
N LEU A 466 -1.00 -7.92 14.44
CA LEU A 466 -0.35 -9.13 13.96
C LEU A 466 0.23 -8.85 12.57
N ARG A 467 1.54 -9.05 12.42
CA ARG A 467 2.23 -9.02 11.13
C ARG A 467 2.75 -10.41 10.79
N VAL A 468 2.52 -10.83 9.55
CA VAL A 468 2.97 -12.12 9.02
C VAL A 468 3.72 -11.87 7.73
N TYR A 469 4.96 -12.31 7.68
CA TYR A 469 5.91 -12.08 6.61
C TYR A 469 6.22 -13.37 5.87
N ASP A 470 6.46 -13.23 4.58
CA ASP A 470 6.85 -14.29 3.68
C ASP A 470 8.01 -13.85 2.78
N ASP A 471 9.07 -14.67 2.69
CA ASP A 471 10.30 -14.28 1.98
C ASP A 471 10.18 -14.30 0.46
N TYR A 472 9.35 -15.18 -0.11
CA TYR A 472 9.16 -15.29 -1.56
C TYR A 472 7.97 -14.48 -2.09
N ALA A 473 7.20 -13.90 -1.18
CA ALA A 473 6.05 -13.05 -1.45
C ALA A 473 4.91 -13.77 -2.19
N ASP A 474 4.80 -15.09 -2.01
CA ASP A 474 3.67 -15.92 -2.45
C ASP A 474 2.76 -16.33 -1.27
N GLY A 475 3.19 -16.03 -0.05
CA GLY A 475 2.43 -16.24 1.17
C GLY A 475 2.34 -17.71 1.55
N LEU A 476 1.45 -18.05 2.48
CA LEU A 476 1.30 -19.42 2.98
C LEU A 476 0.35 -20.28 2.15
N CYS A 477 -0.21 -19.76 1.06
CA CYS A 477 -1.27 -20.42 0.31
C CYS A 477 -0.97 -20.57 -1.17
N CYS A 478 -1.53 -21.68 -1.66
CA CYS A 478 -2.17 -21.86 -2.94
C CYS A 478 -1.36 -22.79 -3.84
N LEU A 479 -0.68 -22.25 -4.86
CA LEU A 479 0.06 -23.08 -5.83
C LEU A 479 1.20 -23.89 -5.16
N TYR A 480 1.78 -23.36 -4.09
CA TYR A 480 2.93 -23.94 -3.40
C TYR A 480 2.59 -24.62 -2.06
N GLY A 481 1.29 -24.78 -1.74
CA GLY A 481 0.85 -25.49 -0.54
C GLY A 481 -0.29 -24.77 0.17
N ASN A 482 -1.12 -25.50 0.93
CA ASN A 482 -2.25 -24.90 1.64
C ASN A 482 -1.94 -24.76 3.12
N GLY A 483 -1.17 -23.72 3.45
CA GLY A 483 -0.93 -23.21 4.79
C GLY A 483 -1.94 -22.14 5.22
N PHE A 484 -1.85 -21.73 6.49
CA PHE A 484 -2.66 -20.65 7.09
C PHE A 484 -2.06 -20.18 8.41
N TYR A 485 -2.50 -19.01 8.89
CA TYR A 485 -2.38 -18.59 10.28
C TYR A 485 -3.77 -18.24 10.84
N ARG A 486 -3.96 -18.44 12.14
CA ARG A 486 -5.22 -18.25 12.87
C ARG A 486 -4.94 -17.74 14.27
N LEU A 487 -5.35 -16.51 14.56
CA LEU A 487 -5.31 -15.97 15.92
C LEU A 487 -6.67 -16.19 16.59
N ARG A 488 -6.65 -16.80 17.77
CA ARG A 488 -7.86 -17.24 18.48
C ARG A 488 -7.71 -17.18 19.99
N LEU A 489 -8.84 -17.27 20.68
CA LEU A 489 -8.84 -17.66 22.08
C LEU A 489 -8.56 -19.17 22.19
N PRO A 490 -7.85 -19.64 23.24
CA PRO A 490 -7.56 -21.06 23.40
C PRO A 490 -8.82 -21.93 23.34
N GLY A 491 -8.88 -22.82 22.34
CA GLY A 491 -10.00 -23.75 22.14
C GLY A 491 -11.23 -23.17 21.43
N GLU A 492 -11.18 -21.91 20.98
CA GLU A 492 -12.28 -21.26 20.27
C GLU A 492 -12.03 -21.15 18.76
N GLN A 493 -13.00 -20.58 18.03
CA GLN A 493 -12.82 -20.25 16.61
C GLN A 493 -11.89 -19.03 16.46
N PRO A 494 -11.15 -18.92 15.35
CA PRO A 494 -10.34 -17.73 15.09
C PRO A 494 -11.20 -16.50 14.90
N PHE A 495 -10.73 -15.38 15.46
CA PHE A 495 -11.26 -14.04 15.18
C PHE A 495 -10.42 -13.33 14.11
N LEU A 496 -9.22 -13.82 13.82
CA LEU A 496 -8.41 -13.46 12.66
C LEU A 496 -7.84 -14.72 12.00
N GLU A 497 -7.86 -14.77 10.67
CA GLU A 497 -7.20 -15.82 9.91
C GLU A 497 -6.74 -15.33 8.55
N GLY A 498 -5.72 -15.98 7.99
CA GLY A 498 -5.19 -15.66 6.67
C GLY A 498 -4.25 -16.73 6.15
N GLY A 499 -3.75 -16.51 4.93
CA GLY A 499 -2.83 -17.44 4.28
C GLY A 499 -2.45 -17.05 2.86
N SER A 500 -3.34 -16.37 2.13
CA SER A 500 -3.02 -15.77 0.82
C SER A 500 -2.67 -14.29 1.02
N PHE A 501 -1.40 -13.96 0.79
CA PHE A 501 -0.84 -12.61 0.85
C PHE A 501 0.48 -12.58 0.07
N GLY A 502 1.02 -11.40 -0.18
CA GLY A 502 2.36 -11.24 -0.77
C GLY A 502 3.45 -11.42 0.28
N ALA A 503 4.36 -10.46 0.39
CA ALA A 503 5.45 -10.49 1.37
C ALA A 503 5.01 -10.19 2.82
N LEU A 504 3.87 -9.51 3.02
CA LEU A 504 3.39 -9.07 4.33
C LEU A 504 1.86 -9.07 4.37
N ALA A 505 1.31 -9.67 5.42
CA ALA A 505 -0.06 -9.46 5.87
C ALA A 505 -0.06 -8.74 7.22
N THR A 506 -0.95 -7.76 7.38
CA THR A 506 -1.16 -7.00 8.61
C THR A 506 -2.62 -7.14 9.04
N HIS A 507 -2.85 -7.43 10.31
CA HIS A 507 -4.19 -7.47 10.92
C HIS A 507 -4.17 -6.79 12.28
N TYR A 508 -5.14 -5.93 12.54
CA TYR A 508 -5.34 -5.31 13.84
C TYR A 508 -6.36 -6.08 14.68
N PHE A 509 -6.17 -6.08 15.98
CA PHE A 509 -7.15 -6.54 16.97
C PHE A 509 -6.98 -5.73 18.24
N ALA A 510 -8.06 -5.56 18.99
CA ALA A 510 -8.01 -4.88 20.27
C ALA A 510 -8.35 -5.83 21.41
N VAL A 511 -7.59 -5.66 22.49
CA VAL A 511 -7.84 -6.32 23.76
C VAL A 511 -8.56 -5.32 24.64
N ASP A 512 -9.83 -5.55 24.89
CA ASP A 512 -10.55 -4.84 25.93
C ASP A 512 -10.01 -5.31 27.27
N GLY A 513 -9.60 -4.36 28.12
CA GLY A 513 -9.10 -4.58 29.48
C GLY A 513 -10.15 -5.11 30.46
N ALA A 514 -11.13 -5.86 29.99
CA ALA A 514 -12.27 -6.33 30.72
C ALA A 514 -12.22 -7.86 30.98
N VAL A 515 -11.08 -8.35 31.44
CA VAL A 515 -11.11 -9.34 32.53
C VAL A 515 -10.28 -8.80 33.69
N THR A 516 -10.86 -7.88 34.49
CA THR A 516 -10.72 -8.11 35.93
C THR A 516 -11.20 -9.53 36.13
N ALA A 517 -10.28 -10.45 36.49
CA ALA A 517 -10.59 -11.81 36.92
C ALA A 517 -11.94 -11.73 37.62
N THR A 518 -12.98 -12.38 37.05
CA THR A 518 -14.36 -12.21 37.47
C THR A 518 -14.32 -12.19 38.98
N VAL A 519 -14.54 -11.01 39.57
CA VAL A 519 -14.49 -10.88 41.02
C VAL A 519 -15.57 -11.87 41.44
N VAL A 520 -15.14 -13.00 42.00
CA VAL A 520 -16.02 -13.91 42.69
C VAL A 520 -16.88 -12.96 43.53
N PRO A 521 -18.21 -12.95 43.36
CA PRO A 521 -19.05 -12.03 44.14
C PRO A 521 -18.54 -12.04 45.57
N ASN A 522 -18.30 -10.87 46.18
CA ASN A 522 -17.71 -10.75 47.52
C ASN A 522 -18.34 -11.70 48.57
N THR A 523 -19.52 -12.24 48.28
CA THR A 523 -20.20 -13.37 48.91
C THR A 523 -19.35 -14.62 49.20
N TYR A 524 -18.27 -14.93 48.46
CA TYR A 524 -17.47 -16.16 48.69
C TYR A 524 -15.97 -15.93 48.96
N GLN A 525 -15.51 -14.67 49.10
CA GLN A 525 -14.09 -14.38 49.35
C GLN A 525 -13.55 -14.98 50.65
N ASP A 526 -14.41 -15.11 51.67
CA ASP A 526 -14.06 -15.66 52.99
C ASP A 526 -14.48 -17.13 53.16
N LEU A 527 -14.88 -17.81 52.08
CA LEU A 527 -15.15 -19.25 52.12
C LEU A 527 -13.84 -19.99 52.38
N VAL A 528 -13.75 -20.71 53.49
CA VAL A 528 -12.57 -21.52 53.83
C VAL A 528 -12.95 -22.99 54.02
N ILE A 529 -12.01 -23.87 53.68
CA ILE A 529 -12.11 -25.30 53.97
C ILE A 529 -11.30 -25.59 55.21
N PHE A 530 -11.91 -26.27 56.18
CA PHE A 530 -11.25 -26.61 57.42
C PHE A 530 -11.61 -28.03 57.91
N PRO A 531 -10.73 -28.66 58.72
CA PRO A 531 -9.35 -28.22 58.97
C PRO A 531 -8.50 -28.34 57.70
N ASN A 532 -7.51 -27.45 57.53
CA ASN A 532 -6.52 -27.53 56.46
C ASN A 532 -5.20 -26.94 56.97
N PRO A 533 -4.16 -27.75 57.25
CA PRO A 533 -4.06 -29.19 56.95
C PRO A 533 -5.05 -30.09 57.71
N VAL A 534 -5.46 -31.20 57.09
CA VAL A 534 -6.40 -32.20 57.63
C VAL A 534 -5.70 -33.55 57.82
N ARG A 535 -6.03 -34.30 58.88
CA ARG A 535 -5.54 -35.68 59.04
C ARG A 535 -6.32 -36.64 58.14
N ALA A 536 -5.64 -37.64 57.57
CA ALA A 536 -6.27 -38.67 56.77
C ALA A 536 -7.43 -39.35 57.55
N GLY A 537 -8.60 -39.45 56.92
CA GLY A 537 -9.81 -40.00 57.54
C GLY A 537 -10.65 -39.01 58.36
N ALA A 538 -10.22 -37.76 58.55
CA ALA A 538 -11.02 -36.73 59.20
C ALA A 538 -12.04 -36.08 58.22
N PRO A 539 -13.20 -35.63 58.72
CA PRO A 539 -14.17 -34.91 57.90
C PRO A 539 -13.64 -33.51 57.51
N LEU A 540 -14.00 -33.06 56.31
CA LEU A 540 -13.78 -31.68 55.87
C LEU A 540 -15.09 -30.90 55.91
N GLN A 541 -14.99 -29.61 56.23
CA GLN A 541 -16.12 -28.70 56.27
C GLN A 541 -15.83 -27.43 55.48
N PHE A 542 -16.89 -26.87 54.91
CA PHE A 542 -16.88 -25.54 54.30
C PHE A 542 -17.40 -24.54 55.35
N SER A 543 -16.60 -23.53 55.66
CA SER A 543 -17.04 -22.37 56.46
C SER A 543 -17.54 -21.29 55.51
N TRP A 544 -18.85 -21.23 55.33
CA TRP A 544 -19.46 -20.23 54.45
C TRP A 544 -19.57 -18.87 55.17
N PRO A 545 -19.18 -17.76 54.54
CA PRO A 545 -19.31 -16.43 55.13
C PRO A 545 -20.76 -15.91 55.11
N THR A 546 -21.61 -16.50 54.28
CA THR A 546 -23.06 -16.31 54.22
C THR A 546 -23.76 -17.67 54.39
N PRO A 547 -25.11 -17.72 54.59
CA PRO A 547 -25.82 -19.00 54.58
C PRO A 547 -25.47 -19.83 53.32
N PRO A 548 -25.18 -21.13 53.46
CA PRO A 548 -24.75 -21.96 52.34
C PRO A 548 -25.84 -22.01 51.26
N PRO A 549 -25.46 -21.95 49.97
CA PRO A 549 -26.42 -22.03 48.88
C PRO A 549 -27.13 -23.38 48.85
N PRO A 550 -28.37 -23.43 48.32
CA PRO A 550 -29.20 -24.63 48.34
C PRO A 550 -28.63 -25.80 47.52
N ALA A 551 -27.71 -25.52 46.59
CA ALA A 551 -27.01 -26.52 45.81
C ALA A 551 -25.57 -26.09 45.50
N PHE A 552 -24.63 -27.03 45.60
CA PHE A 552 -23.26 -26.89 45.13
C PHE A 552 -22.68 -28.26 44.81
N SER A 553 -21.65 -28.32 43.95
CA SER A 553 -20.92 -29.56 43.66
C SER A 553 -19.42 -29.35 43.82
N TRP A 554 -18.68 -30.42 44.11
CA TRP A 554 -17.23 -30.33 44.28
C TRP A 554 -16.51 -31.50 43.63
N ARG A 555 -15.24 -31.26 43.30
CA ARG A 555 -14.30 -32.25 42.74
C ARG A 555 -12.98 -32.13 43.49
N LEU A 556 -12.38 -33.26 43.84
CA LEU A 556 -11.09 -33.33 44.50
C LEU A 556 -10.08 -34.00 43.56
N HIS A 557 -9.01 -33.31 43.23
CA HIS A 557 -7.94 -33.81 42.38
C HIS A 557 -6.67 -34.00 43.20
N ALA A 558 -5.89 -35.03 42.90
CA ALA A 558 -4.52 -35.18 43.41
C ALA A 558 -3.60 -34.13 42.76
N ALA A 559 -2.42 -33.90 43.33
CA ALA A 559 -1.41 -33.00 42.75
C ALA A 559 -1.02 -33.34 41.30
N SER A 560 -1.18 -34.60 40.88
CA SER A 560 -0.96 -35.04 39.49
C SER A 560 -2.07 -34.65 38.51
N GLY A 561 -3.15 -34.00 38.99
CA GLY A 561 -4.34 -33.67 38.20
C GLY A 561 -5.37 -34.79 38.12
N GLN A 562 -5.08 -35.99 38.63
CA GLN A 562 -6.01 -37.13 38.65
C GLN A 562 -7.22 -36.81 39.54
N LEU A 563 -8.44 -37.02 39.02
CA LEU A 563 -9.67 -36.93 39.80
C LEU A 563 -9.74 -38.06 40.84
N VAL A 564 -9.86 -37.69 42.11
CA VAL A 564 -9.86 -38.62 43.25
C VAL A 564 -11.27 -38.85 43.79
N ALA A 565 -12.05 -37.78 43.92
CA ALA A 565 -13.42 -37.86 44.43
C ALA A 565 -14.28 -36.69 43.91
N THR A 566 -15.60 -36.87 43.93
CA THR A 566 -16.59 -35.83 43.67
C THR A 566 -17.77 -35.94 44.63
N GLY A 567 -18.53 -34.86 44.78
CA GLY A 567 -19.74 -34.84 45.59
C GLY A 567 -20.52 -33.53 45.44
N ASN A 568 -21.48 -33.33 46.34
CA ASN A 568 -22.40 -32.20 46.32
C ASN A 568 -22.83 -31.80 47.74
N GLN A 569 -23.86 -30.98 47.89
CA GLN A 569 -24.37 -30.52 49.19
C GLN A 569 -24.82 -31.65 50.12
N GLU A 570 -25.23 -32.81 49.59
CA GLU A 570 -25.64 -33.97 50.38
C GLU A 570 -24.46 -34.88 50.76
N LYS A 571 -23.35 -34.78 50.02
CA LYS A 571 -22.14 -35.59 50.21
C LYS A 571 -20.91 -34.70 50.20
N LEU A 572 -20.52 -34.21 51.38
CA LEU A 572 -19.35 -33.36 51.58
C LEU A 572 -18.02 -34.11 51.33
N PRO A 573 -16.92 -33.38 51.06
CA PRO A 573 -15.60 -33.99 50.91
C PRO A 573 -15.18 -34.75 52.17
N ALA A 574 -14.66 -35.96 51.98
CA ALA A 574 -14.12 -36.78 53.05
C ALA A 574 -12.69 -37.18 52.70
N THR A 575 -11.81 -37.23 53.72
CA THR A 575 -10.41 -37.62 53.52
C THR A 575 -10.14 -39.10 53.79
N GLN A 576 -11.18 -39.90 53.97
CA GLN A 576 -11.06 -41.33 54.24
C GLN A 576 -10.46 -42.05 53.02
N GLY A 577 -9.31 -42.71 53.24
CA GLY A 577 -8.59 -43.43 52.18
C GLY A 577 -7.70 -42.54 51.29
N LEU A 578 -7.58 -41.24 51.58
CA LEU A 578 -6.64 -40.36 50.89
C LEU A 578 -5.22 -40.51 51.47
N PRO A 579 -4.20 -40.79 50.65
CA PRO A 579 -2.81 -40.69 51.07
C PRO A 579 -2.45 -39.27 51.53
N ALA A 580 -1.43 -39.15 52.39
CA ALA A 580 -0.87 -37.84 52.72
C ALA A 580 -0.32 -37.15 51.46
N GLY A 581 -0.59 -35.86 51.29
CA GLY A 581 -0.20 -35.12 50.09
C GLY A 581 -1.02 -33.86 49.84
N TYR A 582 -0.73 -33.21 48.72
CA TYR A 582 -1.43 -32.03 48.25
C TYR A 582 -2.56 -32.41 47.28
N TYR A 583 -3.71 -31.77 47.46
CA TYR A 583 -4.89 -31.96 46.65
C TYR A 583 -5.47 -30.59 46.24
N LEU A 584 -6.14 -30.56 45.10
CA LEU A 584 -6.91 -29.40 44.63
C LEU A 584 -8.40 -29.73 44.78
N LEU A 585 -9.10 -29.03 45.67
CA LEU A 585 -10.56 -29.09 45.72
C LEU A 585 -11.15 -27.96 44.87
N THR A 586 -11.89 -28.33 43.84
CA THR A 586 -12.70 -27.41 43.03
C THR A 586 -14.15 -27.46 43.50
N LEU A 587 -14.73 -26.33 43.87
CA LEU A 587 -16.14 -26.14 44.22
C LEU A 587 -16.84 -25.39 43.08
N LEU A 588 -18.02 -25.85 42.68
CA LEU A 588 -18.90 -25.28 41.68
C LEU A 588 -20.21 -24.86 42.36
N VAL A 589 -20.48 -23.56 42.38
CA VAL A 589 -21.60 -22.96 43.12
C VAL A 589 -22.11 -21.74 42.36
N ASP A 590 -23.41 -21.65 42.10
CA ASP A 590 -24.04 -20.56 41.33
C ASP A 590 -23.32 -20.22 40.00
N ASN A 591 -22.89 -21.25 39.26
CA ASN A 591 -22.07 -21.15 38.03
C ASN A 591 -20.66 -20.56 38.21
N HIS A 592 -20.20 -20.34 39.45
CA HIS A 592 -18.83 -19.96 39.77
C HIS A 592 -17.97 -21.17 40.13
N ARG A 593 -16.68 -21.09 39.80
CA ARG A 593 -15.66 -22.10 40.15
C ARG A 593 -14.68 -21.54 41.17
N LEU A 594 -14.61 -22.17 42.34
CA LEU A 594 -13.68 -21.83 43.42
C LEU A 594 -12.66 -22.97 43.60
N ASN A 595 -11.39 -22.64 43.73
CA ASN A 595 -10.32 -23.61 43.85
C ASN A 595 -9.62 -23.45 45.21
N PHE A 596 -9.44 -24.55 45.93
CA PHE A 596 -8.80 -24.58 47.23
C PHE A 596 -7.67 -25.60 47.26
N SER A 597 -6.52 -25.20 47.79
CA SER A 597 -5.43 -26.12 48.08
C SER A 597 -5.72 -26.84 49.40
N LEU A 598 -5.75 -28.17 49.37
CA LEU A 598 -5.94 -29.02 50.55
C LEU A 598 -4.67 -29.82 50.84
N VAL A 599 -4.23 -29.80 52.10
CA VAL A 599 -3.10 -30.59 52.58
C VAL A 599 -3.61 -31.72 53.47
N VAL A 600 -3.44 -32.97 53.04
CA VAL A 600 -3.74 -34.17 53.85
C VAL A 600 -2.45 -34.62 54.53
N GLN A 601 -2.48 -34.72 55.85
CA GLN A 601 -1.39 -35.22 56.68
C GLN A 601 -1.71 -36.64 57.19
N PRO A 602 -0.69 -37.43 57.57
CA PRO A 602 -0.86 -38.79 58.06
C PRO A 602 -1.86 -38.93 59.22
#